data_AF-A0A382GIG8-F1
#
_entry.id   AF-A0A382GIG8-F1
#
_cell.length_a   1.000
_cell.length_b   1.000
_cell.length_c   1.000
_cell.angle_alpha   90.00
_cell.angle_beta   90.00
_cell.angle_gamma   90.00
#
_symmetry.space_group_name_H-M   'P 1'
#
loop_
_entity.id
_entity.type
_entity.pdbx_description
1 polymer ?
#
loop_
_entity_poly.entity_id
_entity_poly.type
_entity_poly.pdbx_seq_one_letter_code
_entity_poly.pdbx_strand_id
1 'polypeptide(L)' 'MIVQGITGREGMFHSEQALKYGTKVVGGVTPAKGGQTVLGKVPVFNTVKDAVKKTKANATMIFVPPPFAADAILEAGN' A
#
# COMPACT_ATOMS: atom_id res chain seq x y z
N MET A 1 1.78 7.94 3.94
CA MET A 1 2.46 6.78 3.35
C MET A 1 1.45 5.85 2.69
N ILE A 2 1.89 5.01 1.76
CA ILE A 2 1.09 3.91 1.20
C ILE A 2 1.62 2.55 1.70
N VAL A 3 0.88 1.47 1.41
CA VAL A 3 1.30 0.10 1.73
C VAL A 3 1.19 -0.81 0.50
N GLN A 4 2.32 -1.35 0.04
CA GLN A 4 2.35 -2.36 -1.02
C GLN A 4 2.04 -3.73 -0.42
N GLY A 5 1.08 -4.45 -1.02
CA GLY A 5 0.58 -5.71 -0.46
C GLY A 5 -0.47 -5.52 0.66
N ILE A 6 -1.14 -4.36 0.72
CA ILE A 6 -2.10 -4.04 1.80
C ILE A 6 -3.25 -5.05 1.95
N THR A 7 -3.63 -5.73 0.86
CA THR A 7 -4.73 -6.72 0.89
C THR A 7 -4.28 -8.11 1.36
N GLY A 8 -2.97 -8.31 1.56
CA GLY A 8 -2.41 -9.52 2.17
C GLY A 8 -2.55 -9.50 3.69
N ARG A 9 -2.35 -10.66 4.34
CA ARG A 9 -2.53 -10.83 5.79
C ARG A 9 -1.67 -9.83 6.61
N GLU A 10 -0.36 -9.82 6.37
CA GLU A 10 0.57 -8.94 7.11
C GLU A 10 0.34 -7.46 6.76
N GLY A 11 0.13 -7.16 5.48
CA GLY A 11 -0.17 -5.80 5.02
C GLY A 11 -1.42 -5.23 5.68
N MET A 12 -2.49 -6.02 5.80
CA MET A 12 -3.72 -5.60 6.45
C MET A 12 -3.53 -5.43 7.96
N PHE A 13 -2.91 -6.40 8.62
CA PHE A 13 -2.65 -6.37 10.06
C PHE A 13 -1.82 -5.15 10.47
N HIS A 14 -0.67 -4.93 9.83
CA HIS A 14 0.20 -3.80 10.17
C HIS A 14 -0.40 -2.45 9.76
N SER A 15 -1.17 -2.39 8.66
CA SER A 15 -1.86 -1.16 8.28
C SER A 15 -2.96 -0.77 9.26
N GLU A 16 -3.70 -1.75 9.79
CA GLU A 16 -4.70 -1.50 10.82
C GLU A 16 -4.06 -0.95 12.10
N GLN A 17 -2.96 -1.56 12.55
CA GLN A 17 -2.21 -1.09 13.72
C GLN A 17 -1.62 0.32 13.47
N ALA A 18 -1.05 0.57 12.29
CA ALA A 18 -0.52 1.87 11.93
C ALA A 18 -1.60 2.97 11.96
N LEU A 19 -2.80 2.67 11.45
CA LEU A 19 -3.95 3.58 11.52
C LEU A 19 -4.40 3.83 12.96
N LYS A 20 -4.49 2.79 13.80
CA LYS A 20 -4.82 2.92 15.23
C LYS A 20 -3.80 3.76 15.98
N TYR A 21 -2.54 3.66 15.60
CA TYR A 21 -1.44 4.46 16.14
C TYR A 21 -1.45 5.93 15.66
N GLY A 22 -2.27 6.27 14.65
CA GLY A 22 -2.35 7.62 14.09
C GLY A 22 -1.45 7.86 12.88
N THR A 23 -0.83 6.82 12.32
CA THR A 23 -0.08 6.92 11.07
C THR A 23 -1.01 7.27 9.92
N LYS A 24 -0.59 8.22 9.08
CA LYS A 24 -1.34 8.62 7.87
C LYS A 24 -1.11 7.61 6.74
N VAL A 25 -1.81 6.47 6.80
CA VAL A 25 -1.93 5.53 5.69
C VAL A 25 -2.97 6.06 4.71
N VAL A 26 -2.52 6.55 3.56
CA VAL A 26 -3.36 7.28 2.58
C VAL A 26 -3.80 6.41 1.40
N GLY A 27 -3.29 5.18 1.32
CA GLY A 27 -3.65 4.23 0.27
C GLY A 27 -2.86 2.93 0.41
N GLY A 28 -3.19 1.95 -0.42
CA GLY A 28 -2.35 0.78 -0.59
C GLY A 28 -2.33 0.31 -2.04
N VAL A 29 -1.39 -0.56 -2.35
CA VAL A 29 -1.18 -1.09 -3.70
C VAL A 29 -1.35 -2.59 -3.67
N THR A 30 -2.20 -3.12 -4.55
CA THR A 30 -2.24 -4.54 -4.87
C THR A 30 -2.66 -4.66 -6.34
N PRO A 31 -1.79 -5.18 -7.22
CA PRO A 31 -2.14 -5.41 -8.62
C PRO A 31 -3.44 -6.21 -8.78
N ALA A 32 -4.23 -5.83 -9.78
CA ALA A 32 -5.56 -6.38 -10.06
C ALA A 32 -6.64 -6.15 -8.97
N LYS A 33 -6.34 -5.42 -7.89
CA LYS A 33 -7.31 -5.05 -6.85
C LYS A 33 -7.52 -3.54 -6.72
N GLY A 34 -7.03 -2.75 -7.67
CA GLY A 34 -7.28 -1.32 -7.74
C GLY A 34 -8.78 -0.98 -7.75
N GLY A 35 -9.16 0.09 -7.07
CA GLY A 35 -10.56 0.54 -6.92
C GLY A 35 -11.27 -0.03 -5.68
N GLN A 36 -10.70 -1.00 -5.00
CA GLN A 36 -11.21 -1.48 -3.72
C GLN A 36 -10.90 -0.50 -2.58
N THR A 37 -11.60 -0.66 -1.46
CA THR A 37 -11.31 0.03 -0.20
C THR A 37 -11.11 -1.01 0.89
N VAL A 38 -10.04 -0.86 1.67
CA VAL A 38 -9.75 -1.71 2.84
C VAL A 38 -9.77 -0.88 4.13
N LEU A 39 -9.90 -1.55 5.27
CA LEU A 39 -9.89 -0.91 6.60
C LEU A 39 -10.90 0.24 6.71
N GLY A 40 -12.05 0.10 6.03
CA GLY A 40 -13.16 1.05 5.99
C GLY A 40 -12.90 2.36 5.23
N LYS A 41 -11.65 2.72 4.91
CA LYS A 41 -11.32 4.04 4.34
C LYS A 41 -10.07 4.12 3.46
N VAL A 42 -9.26 3.07 3.36
CA VAL A 42 -7.99 3.12 2.63
C VAL A 42 -8.19 2.66 1.18
N PRO A 43 -8.04 3.55 0.19
CA PRO A 43 -8.20 3.17 -1.21
C PRO A 43 -7.04 2.27 -1.69
N VAL A 44 -7.36 1.28 -2.51
CA VAL A 44 -6.40 0.37 -3.14
C VAL A 44 -6.19 0.78 -4.59
N PHE A 45 -4.92 0.79 -5.03
CA PHE A 45 -4.50 1.11 -6.38
C PHE A 45 -3.79 -0.10 -7.02
N ASN A 46 -3.76 -0.12 -8.36
CA ASN A 46 -3.04 -1.17 -9.09
C ASN A 46 -1.52 -0.93 -9.11
N THR A 47 -1.08 0.34 -9.07
CA THR A 47 0.33 0.73 -9.16
C THR A 47 0.69 1.76 -8.08
N VAL A 48 1.96 1.80 -7.68
CA VAL A 48 2.53 2.84 -6.82
C VAL A 48 2.38 4.21 -7.47
N LYS A 49 2.64 4.31 -8.78
CA LYS A 49 2.52 5.56 -9.53
C LYS A 49 1.14 6.19 -9.43
N ASP A 50 0.08 5.39 -9.57
CA ASP A 50 -1.30 5.88 -9.43
C ASP A 50 -1.60 6.30 -7.99
N ALA A 51 -1.16 5.50 -7.02
CA ALA A 51 -1.33 5.81 -5.60
C ALA A 51 -0.65 7.14 -5.24
N VAL A 52 0.61 7.36 -5.66
CA VAL A 52 1.34 8.60 -5.43
C VAL A 52 0.65 9.78 -6.12
N LYS A 53 0.24 9.63 -7.39
CA LYS A 53 -0.44 10.69 -8.13
C LYS A 53 -1.71 11.19 -7.43
N LYS A 54 -2.50 10.26 -6.88
CA LYS A 54 -3.79 10.53 -6.24
C LYS A 54 -3.67 10.97 -4.78
N THR A 55 -2.71 10.44 -4.04
CA THR A 55 -2.62 10.62 -2.57
C THR A 55 -1.47 11.50 -2.12
N LYS A 56 -0.50 11.79 -3.01
CA LYS A 56 0.77 12.48 -2.70
C LYS A 56 1.60 11.78 -1.64
N ALA A 57 1.47 10.46 -1.52
CA ALA A 57 2.32 9.66 -0.64
C ALA A 57 3.81 9.82 -1.01
N ASN A 58 4.65 9.93 0.01
CA ASN A 58 6.10 10.13 -0.09
C ASN A 58 6.92 9.00 0.56
N ALA A 59 6.24 7.95 1.03
CA ALA A 59 6.83 6.80 1.70
C ALA A 59 5.92 5.58 1.52
N THR A 60 6.50 4.38 1.56
CA THR A 60 5.78 3.12 1.42
C THR A 60 6.30 2.05 2.39
N MET A 61 5.40 1.21 2.91
CA MET A 61 5.73 -0.06 3.56
C MET A 61 5.48 -1.21 2.56
N ILE A 62 6.36 -2.21 2.55
CA ILE A 62 6.29 -3.32 1.59
C ILE A 62 6.01 -4.63 2.33
N PHE A 63 4.80 -5.16 2.15
CA PHE A 63 4.37 -6.47 2.65
C PHE A 63 4.01 -7.38 1.46
N VAL A 64 4.99 -7.64 0.60
CA VAL A 64 4.84 -8.52 -0.57
C VAL A 64 5.65 -9.81 -0.38
N PRO A 65 5.24 -10.93 -1.01
CA PRO A 65 6.02 -12.17 -0.98
C PRO A 65 7.46 -11.98 -1.50
N PRO A 66 8.44 -12.77 -1.02
CA PRO A 66 9.85 -12.61 -1.38
C PRO A 66 10.14 -12.53 -2.89
N PRO A 67 9.50 -13.34 -3.76
CA PRO A 67 9.75 -13.27 -5.21
C PRO A 67 9.44 -11.91 -5.85
N PHE A 68 8.56 -11.11 -5.23
CA PHE A 68 8.10 -9.82 -5.76
C PHE A 68 8.70 -8.62 -5.02
N ALA A 69 9.54 -8.86 -4.00
CA ALA A 69 10.06 -7.81 -3.14
C ALA A 69 10.98 -6.84 -3.89
N ALA A 70 11.84 -7.36 -4.77
CA ALA A 70 12.73 -6.54 -5.59
C ALA A 70 11.92 -5.59 -6.50
N ASP A 71 10.94 -6.12 -7.21
CA ASP A 71 10.08 -5.32 -8.10
C ASP A 71 9.30 -4.26 -7.33
N ALA A 72 8.78 -4.58 -6.14
CA ALA A 72 8.07 -3.62 -5.29
C ALA A 72 8.97 -2.47 -4.77
N ILE A 73 10.25 -2.76 -4.52
CA ILE A 73 11.25 -1.73 -4.15
C ILE A 73 11.55 -0.85 -5.36
N LEU A 74 11.76 -1.45 -6.53
CA LEU A 74 12.01 -0.70 -7.77
C LEU A 74 10.80 0.15 -8.18
N GLU A 75 9.58 -0.36 -8.03
CA GLU A 75 8.35 0.39 -8.29
C GLU A 75 8.21 1.59 -7.34
N ALA A 76 8.71 1.49 -6.10
CA ALA A 76 8.65 2.56 -5.12
C ALA A 76 9.63 3.72 -5.38
N GLY A 77 10.75 3.46 -6.05
CA GLY A 77 11.80 4.44 -6.30
C GLY A 77 11.59 5.28 -7.57
N ASN A 78 10.61 4.92 -8.41
CA ASN A 78 10.31 5.55 -9.70
C ASN A 78 9.10 6.48 -9.65
#